data_AF-A0A373CJ23-F1
#
_entry.id   AF-A0A373CJ23-F1
#
_cell.length_a   1.000
_cell.length_b   1.000
_cell.length_c   1.000
_cell.angle_alpha   90.00
_cell.angle_beta   90.00
_cell.angle_gamma   90.00
#
_symmetry.space_group_name_H-M   'P 1'
#
loop_
_entity.id
_entity.type
_entity.pdbx_description
1 polymer ?
#
loop_
_entity_poly.entity_id
_entity_poly.type
_entity_poly.pdbx_seq_one_letter_code
_entity_poly.pdbx_strand_id
1 'polypeptide(L)' 'MKDGEEEKRWVLCPWCGAKTRLQILRKTELVTFPLFCPKCRHESIINAKNFIIETKQPDAKTQC' A
#
# COMPACT_ATOMS: atom_id res chain seq x y z
N MET A 1 4.98 -4.18 -31.83
CA MET A 1 5.66 -4.15 -30.51
C MET A 1 4.62 -3.62 -29.55
N LYS A 2 4.00 -4.48 -28.74
CA LYS A 2 2.68 -4.18 -28.15
C LYS A 2 2.67 -4.59 -26.68
N ASP A 3 3.64 -4.14 -25.90
CA ASP A 3 3.85 -4.63 -24.54
C ASP A 3 4.41 -3.52 -23.65
N GLY A 4 3.79 -2.34 -23.73
CA GLY A 4 4.13 -1.15 -22.93
C GLY A 4 3.05 -0.77 -21.93
N GLU A 5 2.10 -1.68 -21.63
CA GLU A 5 1.12 -1.44 -20.59
C GLU A 5 1.77 -1.77 -19.25
N GLU A 6 2.50 -0.79 -18.74
CA GLU A 6 2.94 -0.73 -17.36
C GLU A 6 1.72 -0.95 -16.45
N GLU A 7 1.49 -2.21 -16.03
CA GLU A 7 0.43 -2.57 -15.09
C GLU A 7 0.55 -1.68 -13.85
N LYS A 8 -0.31 -0.66 -13.75
CA LYS A 8 -0.43 0.20 -12.57
C LYS A 8 -1.51 -0.39 -11.68
N ARG A 9 -1.19 -0.59 -10.40
CA ARG A 9 -2.18 -1.00 -9.39
C ARG A 9 -2.36 0.09 -8.35
N TRP A 10 -3.60 0.25 -7.92
CA TRP A 10 -3.94 1.15 -6.84
C TRP A 10 -3.61 0.50 -5.50
N VAL A 11 -2.98 1.27 -4.61
CA VAL A 11 -2.79 0.84 -3.22
C VAL A 11 -4.12 1.04 -2.49
N LEU A 12 -4.57 -0.02 -1.83
CA LEU A 12 -5.75 0.02 -0.98
C LEU A 12 -5.33 0.30 0.46
N CYS A 13 -6.17 1.02 1.20
CA CYS A 13 -5.93 1.25 2.61
C CYS A 13 -6.01 -0.08 3.37
N PRO A 14 -5.00 -0.44 4.17
CA PRO A 14 -5.00 -1.72 4.90
C PRO A 14 -6.07 -1.81 5.98
N TRP A 15 -6.59 -0.67 6.45
CA TRP A 15 -7.59 -0.61 7.52
C TRP A 15 -9.02 -0.74 7.02
N CYS A 16 -9.33 -0.10 5.89
CA CYS A 16 -10.72 -0.01 5.40
C CYS A 16 -10.91 -0.50 3.97
N GLY A 17 -9.85 -0.98 3.30
CA GLY A 17 -9.88 -1.40 1.90
C GLY A 17 -10.15 -0.27 0.91
N ALA A 18 -10.29 0.97 1.36
CA ALA A 18 -10.61 2.08 0.49
C ALA A 18 -9.48 2.36 -0.49
N LYS A 19 -9.85 2.67 -1.73
CA LYS A 19 -8.91 3.08 -2.77
C LYS A 19 -8.17 4.36 -2.34
N THR A 20 -6.86 4.31 -2.27
CA THR A 20 -6.05 5.50 -1.99
C THR A 20 -5.70 6.24 -3.27
N ARG A 21 -5.09 7.43 -3.15
CA ARG A 21 -4.58 8.19 -4.30
C ARG A 21 -3.24 7.67 -4.83
N LEU A 22 -2.69 6.63 -4.21
CA LEU A 22 -1.37 6.09 -4.53
C LEU A 22 -1.51 4.96 -5.57
N GLN A 23 -0.76 5.09 -6.66
CA GLN A 23 -0.60 4.05 -7.69
C GLN A 23 0.85 3.59 -7.69
N ILE A 24 1.04 2.28 -7.81
CA ILE A 24 2.35 1.64 -7.89
C ILE A 24 2.48 0.86 -9.18
N LEU A 25 3.68 0.86 -9.75
CA LEU A 25 4.08 0.04 -10.89
C LEU A 25 4.71 -1.26 -10.40
N ARG A 26 4.89 -2.22 -11.30
CA ARG A 26 5.60 -3.48 -10.99
C ARG A 26 7.02 -3.25 -10.46
N LYS A 27 7.69 -2.22 -10.97
CA LYS A 27 9.05 -1.83 -10.59
C LYS A 27 9.09 -0.83 -9.42
N THR A 28 7.93 -0.34 -8.95
CA THR A 28 7.90 0.59 -7.82
C THR A 28 8.20 -0.16 -6.52
N GLU A 29 9.15 0.37 -5.76
CA GLU A 29 9.44 -0.05 -4.40
C GLU A 29 9.21 1.13 -3.45
N LEU A 30 8.42 0.91 -2.42
CA LEU A 30 8.16 1.84 -1.32
C LEU A 30 8.68 1.21 -0.04
N VAL A 31 9.51 1.92 0.70
CA VAL A 31 10.07 1.46 1.97
C VAL A 31 9.71 2.48 3.04
N THR A 32 9.09 2.02 4.12
CA THR A 32 8.65 2.86 5.25
C THR A 32 7.87 4.10 4.80
N PHE A 33 6.96 3.92 3.84
CA PHE A 33 6.20 5.00 3.23
C PHE A 33 4.95 5.33 4.07
N PRO A 34 4.75 6.58 4.50
CA PRO A 34 3.54 6.98 5.22
C PRO A 34 2.35 7.08 4.26
N LEU A 35 1.42 6.14 4.35
CA LEU A 35 0.16 6.14 3.62
C LEU A 35 -0.94 6.82 4.46
N PHE A 36 -1.37 8.00 4.05
CA PHE A 36 -2.53 8.67 4.64
C PHE A 36 -3.84 8.17 4.02
N CYS A 37 -4.80 7.78 4.87
CA CYS A 37 -6.14 7.44 4.43
C CYS A 37 -7.15 8.54 4.83
N PRO A 38 -7.78 9.26 3.87
CA PRO A 38 -8.77 10.29 4.21
C PRO A 38 -10.04 9.73 4.84
N LYS A 39 -10.36 8.44 4.61
CA LYS A 39 -11.52 7.77 5.21
C LYS A 39 -11.28 7.40 6.69
N CYS A 40 -10.09 6.89 7.00
CA CYS A 40 -9.69 6.55 8.38
C CYS A 40 -9.18 7.76 9.17
N ARG A 41 -8.74 8.82 8.47
CA ARG A 41 -8.08 10.01 9.06
C ARG A 41 -6.85 9.65 9.90
N HIS A 42 -6.13 8.61 9.49
CA HIS A 42 -4.89 8.17 10.12
C HIS A 42 -3.87 7.82 9.04
N GLU A 43 -2.60 7.92 9.41
CA GLU A 43 -1.46 7.54 8.58
C GLU A 43 -0.94 6.16 8.98
N SER A 44 -0.41 5.40 8.04
CA SER A 44 0.16 4.09 8.34
C SER A 44 1.40 3.86 7.52
N ILE A 45 2.42 3.29 8.16
CA ILE A 45 3.67 2.99 7.48
C ILE A 45 3.49 1.71 6.68
N ILE A 46 3.67 1.80 5.38
CA ILE A 46 3.62 0.67 4.45
C ILE A 46 4.95 0.46 3.75
N ASN A 47 5.22 -0.78 3.39
CA ASN A 47 6.17 -1.13 2.35
C ASN A 47 5.40 -1.65 1.16
N ALA A 48 5.87 -1.36 -0.05
CA ALA A 48 5.31 -1.96 -1.26
C ALA A 48 6.43 -2.41 -2.19
N LYS A 49 6.39 -3.65 -2.67
CA LYS A 49 7.37 -4.17 -3.63
C LYS A 49 6.71 -5.16 -4.58
N ASN A 50 6.87 -4.97 -5.88
CA ASN A 50 6.29 -5.86 -6.90
C ASN A 50 4.78 -6.13 -6.67
N PHE A 51 4.03 -5.06 -6.35
CA PHE A 51 2.60 -5.05 -5.97
C PHE A 51 2.20 -5.71 -4.65
N ILE A 52 3.16 -6.23 -3.88
CA ILE A 52 2.92 -6.73 -2.53
C ILE A 52 2.97 -5.52 -1.60
N ILE A 53 1.92 -5.29 -0.82
CA ILE A 53 1.82 -4.20 0.15
C ILE A 53 1.86 -4.81 1.54
N GLU A 54 2.84 -4.42 2.34
CA GLU A 54 3.01 -4.85 3.72
C GLU A 54 2.83 -3.65 4.64
N THR A 55 2.07 -3.80 5.73
CA THR A 55 1.94 -2.75 6.72
C THR A 55 2.89 -2.98 7.87
N LYS A 56 3.70 -1.98 8.21
CA LYS A 56 4.39 -1.94 9.50
C LYS A 56 3.41 -1.39 10.54
N GLN A 57 2.47 -2.23 10.96
CA GLN A 57 1.78 -1.98 12.22
C GLN A 57 2.70 -2.48 13.34
N PRO A 58 2.83 -1.75 14.47
CA PRO A 58 3.33 -2.38 15.68
C PRO A 58 2.36 -3.52 16.00
N ASP A 59 2.90 -4.73 15.99
CA ASP A 59 2.25 -5.98 16.39
C ASP A 59 1.46 -5.78 17.69
N ALA A 60 0.15 -5.57 17.57
CA ALA A 60 -0.77 -5.85 18.67
C ALA A 60 -0.98 -7.37 18.67
N LYS A 61 0.04 -8.11 19.09
CA LYS A 61 -0.13 -9.50 19.48
C LYS A 61 -0.98 -9.54 20.73
N THR A 62 -2.26 -9.80 20.54
CA THR A 62 -3.06 -10.50 21.52
C THR A 62 -3.69 -11.70 20.82
N GLN A 63 -2.91 -12.78 20.73
CA GLN A 63 -3.49 -14.12 20.74
C GLN A 63 -3.97 -14.36 22.18
N CYS A 64 -5.28 -14.57 22.34
CA CYS A 64 -5.79 -15.32 23.48
C CYS A 64 -5.68 -16.82 23.18
#